data_AF-A0A9D0VFX1-F1
#
_entry.id   AF-A0A9D0VFX1-F1
#
_cell.length_a   1.000
_cell.length_b   1.000
_cell.length_c   1.000
_cell.angle_alpha   90.00
_cell.angle_beta   90.00
_cell.angle_gamma   90.00
#
_symmetry.space_group_name_H-M   'P 1'
#
loop_
_entity.id
_entity.type
_entity.pdbx_description
1 polymer ?
#
loop_
_entity_poly.entity_id
_entity_poly.type
_entity_poly.pdbx_seq_one_letter_code
_entity_poly.pdbx_strand_id
1 'polypeptide(L)'
;MALWMYLGGCGGPSSPPPPPPPPVVLPEPPPAPSSTRVPDPTSEWMLSLASGARPPTELLDPQRGFTLVEVFPDPDDPEANAQGQVRRAERLCGDEAGARLERLQADLAARSGGGQDDVFHCSGPVCTHPPRTPDDLSGSYAFQAPDDHLVLELVVRIGGIPRSPHAQQEIEAWVDARIDELDGQPCPGSRLAPPADIPDGPSGEGSDEGSDALPPDEEPPPL
;
A
#
# COMPACT_ATOMS: atom_id res chain seq x y z
N MET A 1 -10.42 -65.29 21.92
CA MET A 1 -10.95 -66.42 22.72
C MET A 1 -12.06 -65.89 23.61
N ALA A 2 -13.23 -66.56 23.62
CA ALA A 2 -14.51 -66.28 24.32
C ALA A 2 -15.28 -65.03 23.83
N LEU A 3 -16.49 -65.05 23.21
CA LEU A 3 -17.70 -65.91 23.24
C LEU A 3 -18.33 -65.94 24.65
N TRP A 4 -19.55 -65.43 24.92
CA TRP A 4 -20.90 -65.89 24.56
C TRP A 4 -21.94 -64.79 24.93
N MET A 5 -22.89 -64.40 24.06
CA MET A 5 -24.26 -64.91 23.82
C MET A 5 -25.36 -64.56 24.84
N TYR A 6 -26.57 -64.34 24.26
CA TYR A 6 -27.97 -64.63 24.69
C TYR A 6 -28.87 -63.39 24.50
N LEU A 7 -30.11 -63.40 24.01
CA LEU A 7 -31.19 -64.34 23.63
C LEU A 7 -31.97 -63.60 22.49
N GLY A 8 -32.61 -64.22 21.49
CA GLY A 8 -33.61 -65.27 21.55
C GLY A 8 -35.02 -64.68 21.79
N GLY A 9 -35.79 -64.41 20.72
CA GLY A 9 -37.20 -64.01 20.80
C GLY A 9 -37.90 -63.99 19.43
N CYS A 10 -38.95 -64.80 19.29
CA CYS A 10 -39.67 -65.15 18.06
C CYS A 10 -40.84 -64.22 17.67
N GLY A 11 -41.17 -64.20 16.38
CA GLY A 11 -42.56 -64.34 15.89
C GLY A 11 -43.31 -63.11 15.37
N GLY A 12 -43.63 -63.09 14.08
CA GLY A 12 -44.69 -62.24 13.49
C GLY A 12 -44.47 -61.88 12.00
N PRO A 13 -45.50 -61.96 11.13
CA PRO A 13 -45.34 -61.94 9.67
C PRO A 13 -45.23 -60.55 9.02
N SER A 14 -44.69 -60.59 7.80
CA SER A 14 -44.43 -59.58 6.76
C SER A 14 -45.34 -58.35 6.67
N SER A 15 -44.71 -57.17 6.56
CA SER A 15 -45.18 -56.10 5.67
C SER A 15 -44.12 -55.88 4.59
N PRO A 16 -44.47 -55.85 3.29
CA PRO A 16 -43.55 -55.36 2.27
C PRO A 16 -43.20 -53.89 2.58
N PRO A 17 -41.96 -53.45 2.32
CA PRO A 17 -41.59 -52.06 2.49
C PRO A 17 -42.49 -51.18 1.60
N PRO A 18 -42.92 -50.00 2.08
CA PRO A 18 -43.64 -49.06 1.23
C PRO A 18 -42.77 -48.69 0.01
N PRO A 19 -43.39 -48.42 -1.16
CA PRO A 19 -42.63 -47.97 -2.31
C PRO A 19 -41.82 -46.72 -1.96
N PRO A 20 -40.60 -46.56 -2.50
CA PRO A 20 -39.82 -45.36 -2.27
C PRO A 20 -40.65 -44.14 -2.72
N PRO A 21 -40.60 -43.03 -1.98
CA PRO A 21 -41.23 -41.79 -2.43
C PRO A 21 -40.63 -41.39 -3.79
N PRO A 22 -41.41 -40.75 -4.68
CA PRO A 22 -40.85 -40.22 -5.92
C PRO A 22 -39.67 -39.30 -5.58
N PRO A 23 -38.61 -39.29 -6.40
CA PRO A 23 -37.48 -38.39 -6.17
C PRO A 23 -38.03 -36.97 -6.05
N VAL A 24 -37.81 -36.36 -4.89
CA VAL A 24 -38.04 -34.94 -4.70
C VAL A 24 -37.08 -34.25 -5.65
N VAL A 25 -37.60 -33.75 -6.77
CA VAL A 25 -36.87 -32.84 -7.63
C VAL A 25 -36.70 -31.57 -6.80
N LEU A 26 -35.58 -31.48 -6.07
CA LEU A 26 -35.17 -30.21 -5.51
C LEU A 26 -35.01 -29.26 -6.70
N PRO A 27 -35.66 -28.08 -6.70
CA PRO A 27 -35.33 -27.06 -7.67
C PRO A 27 -33.83 -26.82 -7.60
N GLU A 28 -33.16 -26.91 -8.74
CA GLU A 28 -31.75 -26.61 -8.88
C GLU A 28 -31.49 -25.25 -8.22
N PRO A 29 -30.57 -25.15 -7.25
CA PRO A 29 -30.27 -23.88 -6.62
C PRO A 29 -29.91 -22.89 -7.74
N PRO A 30 -30.46 -21.66 -7.72
CA PRO A 30 -30.14 -20.67 -8.73
C PRO A 30 -28.61 -20.57 -8.81
N PRO A 31 -28.02 -20.51 -10.03
CA PRO A 31 -26.58 -20.39 -10.18
C PRO A 31 -26.12 -19.25 -9.28
N ALA A 32 -25.11 -19.53 -8.44
CA ALA A 32 -24.54 -18.51 -7.56
C ALA A 32 -24.27 -17.28 -8.42
N PRO A 33 -24.65 -16.06 -7.97
CA PRO A 33 -24.38 -14.86 -8.74
C PRO A 33 -22.90 -14.88 -9.09
N SER A 34 -22.62 -14.82 -10.40
CA SER A 34 -21.25 -14.68 -10.88
C SER A 34 -20.65 -13.55 -10.08
N SER A 35 -19.65 -13.87 -9.26
CA SER A 35 -18.99 -12.88 -8.43
C SER A 35 -18.32 -11.92 -9.40
N THR A 36 -18.99 -10.79 -9.68
CA THR A 36 -18.40 -9.65 -10.37
C THR A 36 -17.31 -9.18 -9.43
N ARG A 37 -16.14 -9.80 -9.53
CA ARG A 37 -14.96 -9.48 -8.73
C ARG A 37 -14.64 -8.05 -9.13
N VAL A 38 -15.04 -7.10 -8.30
CA VAL A 38 -14.66 -5.70 -8.46
C VAL A 38 -13.12 -5.72 -8.56
N PRO A 39 -12.54 -5.17 -9.64
CA PRO A 39 -11.10 -5.14 -9.78
C PRO A 39 -10.51 -4.43 -8.57
N ASP A 40 -9.50 -5.04 -7.97
CA ASP A 40 -8.76 -4.43 -6.88
C ASP A 40 -8.09 -3.14 -7.40
N PRO A 41 -8.33 -1.98 -6.75
CA PRO A 41 -7.88 -0.69 -7.27
C PRO A 41 -6.35 -0.62 -7.37
N THR A 42 -5.63 -1.28 -6.46
CA THR A 42 -4.16 -1.37 -6.50
C THR A 42 -3.68 -2.10 -7.74
N SER A 43 -4.34 -3.20 -8.10
CA SER A 43 -4.04 -3.97 -9.31
C SER A 43 -4.27 -3.15 -10.58
N GLU A 44 -5.38 -2.43 -10.67
CA GLU A 44 -5.67 -1.55 -11.80
C GLU A 44 -4.62 -0.43 -11.92
N TRP A 45 -4.24 0.15 -10.79
CA TRP A 45 -3.21 1.18 -10.75
C TRP A 45 -1.84 0.68 -11.17
N MET A 46 -1.39 -0.48 -10.67
CA MET A 46 -0.10 -1.04 -11.07
C MET A 46 -0.06 -1.39 -12.55
N LEU A 47 -1.15 -1.92 -13.11
CA LEU A 47 -1.26 -2.17 -14.55
C LEU A 47 -1.26 -0.85 -15.35
N SER A 48 -1.95 0.18 -14.86
CA SER A 48 -1.98 1.51 -15.49
C SER A 48 -0.60 2.18 -15.46
N LEU A 49 0.12 2.05 -14.35
CA LEU A 49 1.49 2.52 -14.20
C LEU A 49 2.41 1.78 -15.18
N ALA A 50 2.39 0.44 -15.16
CA ALA A 50 3.23 -0.39 -16.01
C ALA A 50 2.90 -0.32 -17.51
N SER A 51 1.72 0.20 -17.89
CA SER A 51 1.37 0.43 -19.30
C SER A 51 1.64 1.86 -19.76
N GLY A 52 2.04 2.76 -18.86
CA GLY A 52 2.16 4.19 -19.16
C GLY A 52 0.81 4.89 -19.36
N ALA A 53 -0.30 4.26 -19.03
CA ALA A 53 -1.64 4.80 -19.24
C ALA A 53 -1.97 5.96 -18.28
N ARG A 54 -1.26 6.04 -17.14
CA ARG A 54 -1.38 7.13 -16.17
C ARG A 54 -0.01 7.69 -15.81
N PRO A 55 0.09 9.00 -15.52
CA PRO A 55 1.33 9.59 -15.07
C PRO A 55 1.66 9.08 -13.65
N PRO A 56 2.94 8.78 -13.38
CA PRO A 56 3.37 8.28 -12.07
C PRO A 56 3.09 9.28 -10.95
N THR A 57 3.13 10.58 -11.26
CA THR A 57 2.93 11.67 -10.30
C THR A 57 1.57 11.65 -9.61
N GLU A 58 0.55 11.00 -10.17
CA GLU A 58 -0.76 10.85 -9.51
C GLU A 58 -0.70 9.96 -8.26
N LEU A 59 0.31 9.09 -8.15
CA LEU A 59 0.53 8.23 -6.98
C LEU A 59 1.38 8.91 -5.90
N LEU A 60 1.87 10.13 -6.14
CA LEU A 60 2.72 10.83 -5.19
C LEU A 60 1.92 11.82 -4.35
N ASP A 61 2.00 11.65 -3.04
CA ASP A 61 1.69 12.72 -2.11
C ASP A 61 2.93 13.61 -1.97
N PRO A 62 2.92 14.88 -2.40
CA PRO A 62 4.09 15.75 -2.35
C PRO A 62 4.54 16.11 -0.92
N GLN A 63 3.65 15.99 0.08
CA GLN A 63 3.97 16.27 1.49
C GLN A 63 4.57 15.05 2.18
N ARG A 64 4.14 13.85 1.77
CA ARG A 64 4.63 12.61 2.37
C ARG A 64 5.82 12.05 1.59
N GLY A 65 5.80 12.10 0.26
CA GLY A 65 6.74 11.37 -0.57
C GLY A 65 6.57 9.85 -0.39
N PHE A 66 7.59 9.08 -0.76
CA PHE A 66 7.61 7.63 -0.55
C PHE A 66 8.99 7.15 -0.10
N THR A 67 9.03 6.01 0.58
CA THR A 67 10.27 5.36 0.99
C THR A 67 10.73 4.40 -0.10
N LEU A 68 11.99 4.51 -0.50
CA LEU A 68 12.64 3.57 -1.42
C LEU A 68 13.69 2.77 -0.65
N VAL A 69 13.62 1.45 -0.74
CA VAL A 69 14.62 0.53 -0.22
C VAL A 69 15.11 -0.37 -1.34
N GLU A 70 16.40 -0.35 -1.61
CA GLU A 70 17.03 -1.16 -2.67
C GLU A 70 18.19 -1.96 -2.11
N VAL A 71 18.23 -3.25 -2.45
CA VAL A 71 19.37 -4.14 -2.23
C VAL A 71 19.71 -4.78 -3.55
N PHE A 72 20.91 -4.59 -4.06
CA PHE A 72 21.31 -5.16 -5.35
C PHE A 72 22.79 -5.54 -5.36
N PRO A 73 23.18 -6.55 -6.14
CA PRO A 73 24.58 -6.91 -6.30
C PRO A 73 25.29 -5.86 -7.15
N ASP A 74 26.38 -5.32 -6.63
CA ASP A 74 27.32 -4.50 -7.39
C ASP A 74 28.71 -4.67 -6.75
N PRO A 75 29.49 -5.70 -7.13
CA PRO A 75 30.77 -5.98 -6.49
C PRO A 75 31.85 -4.95 -6.81
N ASP A 76 31.63 -4.10 -7.81
CA ASP A 76 32.56 -3.06 -8.24
C ASP A 76 32.25 -1.69 -7.59
N ASP A 77 31.08 -1.54 -6.95
CA ASP A 77 30.70 -0.34 -6.20
C ASP A 77 31.50 -0.27 -4.87
N PRO A 78 32.19 0.86 -4.58
CA PRO A 78 32.96 1.02 -3.34
C PRO A 78 32.11 0.99 -2.06
N GLU A 79 30.79 1.19 -2.15
CA GLU A 79 29.84 1.11 -1.04
C GLU A 79 29.30 -0.31 -0.82
N ALA A 80 29.69 -1.26 -1.66
CA ALA A 80 29.27 -2.64 -1.52
C ALA A 80 29.77 -3.26 -0.20
N ASN A 81 28.88 -4.01 0.46
CA ASN A 81 29.22 -4.72 1.67
C ASN A 81 30.16 -5.92 1.40
N ALA A 82 30.53 -6.66 2.45
CA ALA A 82 31.39 -7.83 2.35
C ALA A 82 30.83 -8.95 1.45
N GLN A 83 29.54 -8.90 1.13
CA GLN A 83 28.82 -9.82 0.26
C GLN A 83 28.71 -9.31 -1.18
N GLY A 84 29.28 -8.14 -1.50
CA GLY A 84 29.22 -7.51 -2.83
C GLY A 84 27.84 -6.91 -3.13
N GLN A 85 27.08 -6.52 -2.11
CA GLN A 85 25.77 -5.90 -2.25
C GLN A 85 25.81 -4.44 -1.85
N VAL A 86 25.18 -3.60 -2.66
CA VAL A 86 24.84 -2.23 -2.29
C VAL A 86 23.45 -2.25 -1.65
N ARG A 87 23.31 -1.52 -0.54
CA ARG A 87 22.06 -1.40 0.21
C ARG A 87 21.74 0.08 0.40
N ARG A 88 20.62 0.53 -0.16
CA ARG A 88 20.18 1.93 -0.14
C ARG A 88 18.78 2.01 0.46
N ALA A 89 18.56 2.99 1.32
CA ALA A 89 17.25 3.27 1.88
C ALA A 89 17.13 4.78 2.04
N GLU A 90 16.09 5.37 1.46
CA GLU A 90 15.89 6.81 1.45
C GLU A 90 14.42 7.18 1.42
N ARG A 91 14.10 8.34 2.00
CA ARG A 91 12.80 8.98 1.84
C ARG A 91 12.88 9.95 0.67
N LEU A 92 12.10 9.70 -0.37
CA LEU A 92 12.08 10.51 -1.58
C LEU A 92 10.93 11.49 -1.53
N CYS A 93 11.22 12.75 -1.84
CA CYS A 93 10.30 13.88 -1.70
C CYS A 93 10.24 14.75 -2.95
N GLY A 94 9.08 15.38 -3.19
CA GLY A 94 8.90 16.37 -4.26
C GLY A 94 9.35 15.88 -5.65
N ASP A 95 10.10 16.73 -6.36
CA ASP A 95 10.56 16.46 -7.72
C ASP A 95 11.48 15.23 -7.82
N GLU A 96 12.25 14.94 -6.76
CA GLU A 96 13.12 13.75 -6.73
C GLU A 96 12.30 12.46 -6.67
N ALA A 97 11.23 12.45 -5.88
CA ALA A 97 10.25 11.35 -5.87
C ALA A 97 9.61 11.18 -7.25
N GLY A 98 9.23 12.29 -7.90
CA GLY A 98 8.71 12.30 -9.27
C GLY A 98 9.67 11.63 -10.25
N ALA A 99 10.91 12.10 -10.32
CA ALA A 99 11.93 11.58 -11.22
C ALA A 99 12.31 10.12 -10.92
N ARG A 100 12.24 9.69 -9.66
CA ARG A 100 12.44 8.27 -9.32
C ARG A 100 11.27 7.42 -9.78
N LEU A 101 10.04 7.90 -9.60
CA LEU A 101 8.85 7.16 -9.97
C LEU A 101 8.68 7.05 -11.50
N GLU A 102 9.10 8.05 -12.27
CA GLU A 102 9.20 7.95 -13.73
C GLU A 102 10.18 6.83 -14.16
N ARG A 103 11.35 6.74 -13.51
CA ARG A 103 12.30 5.64 -13.75
C ARG A 103 11.70 4.28 -13.38
N LEU A 104 10.99 4.20 -12.25
CA LEU A 104 10.27 2.99 -11.86
C LEU A 104 9.18 2.63 -12.87
N GLN A 105 8.44 3.59 -13.40
CA GLN A 105 7.44 3.36 -14.43
C GLN A 105 8.07 2.76 -15.69
N ALA A 106 9.20 3.32 -16.15
CA ALA A 106 9.92 2.79 -17.30
C ALA A 106 10.38 1.34 -17.07
N ASP A 107 10.91 1.03 -15.88
CA ASP A 107 11.28 -0.32 -15.48
C ASP A 107 10.07 -1.27 -15.48
N LEU A 108 8.93 -0.83 -14.94
CA LEU A 108 7.68 -1.58 -14.91
C LEU A 108 7.09 -1.81 -16.30
N ALA A 109 7.23 -0.84 -17.20
CA ALA A 109 6.79 -0.96 -18.59
C ALA A 109 7.67 -1.90 -19.42
N ALA A 110 8.99 -1.84 -19.23
CA ALA A 110 9.90 -2.81 -19.82
C ALA A 110 9.58 -4.24 -19.37
N ARG A 111 9.05 -4.40 -18.14
CA ARG A 111 8.53 -5.68 -17.67
C ARG A 111 7.20 -6.02 -18.36
N SER A 112 6.19 -5.18 -18.30
CA SER A 112 4.84 -5.54 -18.80
C SER A 112 4.81 -6.00 -20.26
N GLY A 113 5.77 -5.59 -21.11
CA GLY A 113 6.11 -6.29 -22.36
C GLY A 113 4.95 -6.44 -23.36
N GLY A 114 3.90 -5.61 -23.24
CA GLY A 114 2.72 -5.63 -24.11
C GLY A 114 1.72 -6.77 -23.88
N GLY A 115 1.90 -7.61 -22.86
CA GLY A 115 1.01 -8.74 -22.54
C GLY A 115 0.76 -8.86 -21.04
N GLN A 116 -0.51 -8.82 -20.64
CA GLN A 116 -0.97 -8.65 -19.25
C GLN A 116 -0.87 -9.90 -18.36
N ASP A 117 -0.28 -11.01 -18.84
CA ASP A 117 -0.31 -12.26 -18.07
C ASP A 117 0.73 -12.23 -16.92
N ASP A 118 0.22 -12.18 -15.69
CA ASP A 118 0.85 -12.51 -14.40
C ASP A 118 2.19 -11.83 -14.05
N VAL A 119 2.50 -10.66 -14.62
CA VAL A 119 3.73 -9.92 -14.29
C VAL A 119 3.73 -9.41 -12.84
N PHE A 120 2.55 -9.07 -12.32
CA PHE A 120 2.38 -8.50 -10.99
C PHE A 120 1.35 -9.31 -10.20
N HIS A 121 1.64 -9.53 -8.93
CA HIS A 121 0.74 -10.17 -7.98
C HIS A 121 0.39 -9.16 -6.90
N CYS A 122 -0.88 -8.73 -6.89
CA CYS A 122 -1.39 -7.77 -5.92
C CYS A 122 -2.29 -8.47 -4.89
N SER A 123 -2.08 -8.13 -3.62
CA SER A 123 -2.88 -8.60 -2.49
C SER A 123 -3.19 -7.40 -1.60
N GLY A 124 -4.41 -6.86 -1.74
CA GLY A 124 -4.82 -5.62 -1.08
C GLY A 124 -3.93 -4.44 -1.48
N PRO A 125 -3.30 -3.72 -0.54
CA PRO A 125 -2.49 -2.54 -0.83
C PRO A 125 -1.07 -2.86 -1.34
N VAL A 126 -0.71 -4.14 -1.48
CA VAL A 126 0.66 -4.52 -1.85
C VAL A 126 0.66 -5.24 -3.19
N CYS A 127 1.50 -4.78 -4.10
CA CYS A 127 1.79 -5.45 -5.37
C CYS A 127 3.25 -5.89 -5.40
N THR A 128 3.49 -7.07 -5.97
CA THR A 128 4.84 -7.63 -6.07
C THR A 128 5.11 -8.16 -7.47
N HIS A 129 6.38 -8.21 -7.86
CA HIS A 129 6.81 -9.02 -9.00
C HIS A 129 8.09 -9.80 -8.66
N PRO A 130 8.22 -11.04 -9.16
CA PRO A 130 9.47 -11.77 -9.07
C PRO A 130 10.53 -11.17 -10.01
N PRO A 131 11.81 -11.51 -9.83
CA PRO A 131 12.84 -11.23 -10.82
C PRO A 131 12.65 -12.14 -12.04
N ARG A 132 12.90 -11.63 -13.25
CA ARG A 132 12.79 -12.41 -14.50
C ARG A 132 14.05 -13.15 -14.87
N THR A 133 15.19 -12.60 -14.47
CA THR A 133 16.52 -13.18 -14.65
C THR A 133 17.26 -13.13 -13.31
N PRO A 134 18.37 -13.88 -13.15
CA PRO A 134 19.12 -13.89 -11.90
C PRO A 134 19.67 -12.53 -11.48
N ASP A 135 19.94 -11.65 -12.45
CA ASP A 135 20.47 -10.30 -12.23
C ASP A 135 19.36 -9.24 -12.13
N ASP A 136 18.11 -9.66 -12.31
CA ASP A 136 16.96 -8.77 -12.24
C ASP A 136 16.54 -8.50 -10.79
N LEU A 137 15.88 -7.36 -10.58
CA LEU A 137 15.32 -6.99 -9.29
C LEU A 137 13.91 -7.58 -9.16
N SER A 138 13.67 -8.26 -8.04
CA SER A 138 12.32 -8.41 -7.49
C SER A 138 11.84 -7.04 -6.97
N GLY A 139 10.52 -6.84 -6.95
CA GLY A 139 9.93 -5.58 -6.48
C GLY A 139 8.68 -5.80 -5.64
N SER A 140 8.52 -5.00 -4.60
CA SER A 140 7.33 -4.87 -3.77
C SER A 140 6.95 -3.39 -3.68
N TYR A 141 5.67 -3.10 -3.87
CA TYR A 141 5.10 -1.76 -3.94
C TYR A 141 3.91 -1.73 -2.98
N ALA A 142 4.00 -0.94 -1.93
CA ALA A 142 2.91 -0.77 -0.97
C ALA A 142 2.27 0.60 -1.14
N PHE A 143 0.95 0.60 -1.16
CA PHE A 143 0.11 1.76 -1.37
C PHE A 143 -0.73 2.05 -0.13
N GLN A 144 -1.06 3.32 0.08
CA GLN A 144 -2.11 3.74 1.00
C GLN A 144 -3.27 4.36 0.21
N ALA A 145 -4.46 4.39 0.81
CA ALA A 145 -5.62 5.05 0.23
C ALA A 145 -6.19 6.12 1.19
N PRO A 146 -5.45 7.21 1.50
CA PRO A 146 -6.00 8.34 2.22
C PRO A 146 -7.14 8.97 1.42
N ASP A 147 -8.30 9.18 2.05
CA ASP A 147 -9.47 9.83 1.44
C ASP A 147 -9.88 9.23 0.08
N ASP A 148 -9.79 7.90 -0.05
CA ASP A 148 -10.06 7.12 -1.27
C ASP A 148 -9.14 7.42 -2.47
N HIS A 149 -8.00 8.10 -2.25
CA HIS A 149 -6.97 8.33 -3.28
C HIS A 149 -5.76 7.42 -3.06
N LEU A 150 -5.40 6.61 -4.05
CA LEU A 150 -4.26 5.70 -3.94
C LEU A 150 -2.93 6.46 -4.04
N VAL A 151 -2.08 6.34 -3.02
CA VAL A 151 -0.74 6.91 -2.97
C VAL A 151 0.30 5.81 -2.76
N LEU A 152 1.44 5.91 -3.43
CA LEU A 152 2.57 5.04 -3.23
C LEU A 152 3.30 5.46 -1.96
N GLU A 153 3.48 4.52 -1.04
CA GLU A 153 4.15 4.77 0.24
C GLU A 153 5.56 4.17 0.28
N LEU A 154 5.71 2.95 -0.23
CA LEU A 154 6.93 2.18 -0.08
C LEU A 154 7.23 1.38 -1.34
N VAL A 155 8.49 1.42 -1.75
CA VAL A 155 9.05 0.58 -2.81
C VAL A 155 10.23 -0.18 -2.24
N VAL A 156 10.17 -1.51 -2.30
CA VAL A 156 11.29 -2.39 -1.94
C VAL A 156 11.73 -3.12 -3.19
N ARG A 157 13.01 -3.03 -3.56
CA ARG A 157 13.59 -3.79 -4.68
C ARG A 157 14.79 -4.59 -4.23
N ILE A 158 14.75 -5.89 -4.45
CA ILE A 158 15.82 -6.80 -4.04
C ILE A 158 16.31 -7.57 -5.25
N GLY A 159 17.59 -7.40 -5.55
CA GLY A 159 18.32 -8.02 -6.65
C GLY A 159 19.18 -9.17 -6.20
N GLY A 160 19.34 -10.14 -7.10
CA GLY A 160 20.12 -11.32 -6.86
C GLY A 160 19.41 -12.33 -5.96
N ILE A 161 19.68 -13.61 -6.20
CA ILE A 161 19.18 -14.68 -5.35
C ILE A 161 20.09 -14.75 -4.10
N PRO A 162 19.54 -14.64 -2.88
CA PRO A 162 20.34 -14.80 -1.66
C PRO A 162 21.01 -16.17 -1.68
N ARG A 163 22.31 -16.20 -1.42
CA ARG A 163 23.09 -17.44 -1.48
C ARG A 163 22.78 -18.41 -0.33
N SER A 164 22.07 -17.95 0.70
CA SER A 164 21.64 -18.77 1.84
C SER A 164 20.39 -18.20 2.54
N PRO A 165 19.65 -19.03 3.31
CA PRO A 165 18.54 -18.54 4.14
C PRO A 165 18.97 -17.50 5.19
N HIS A 166 20.19 -17.61 5.71
CA HIS A 166 20.73 -16.63 6.65
C HIS A 166 20.94 -15.27 5.97
N ALA A 167 21.49 -15.25 4.75
CA ALA A 167 21.64 -14.01 4.00
C ALA A 167 20.29 -13.37 3.66
N GLN A 168 19.26 -14.18 3.37
CA GLN A 168 17.90 -13.68 3.20
C GLN A 168 17.36 -13.03 4.48
N GLN A 169 17.50 -13.70 5.64
CA GLN A 169 17.07 -13.14 6.92
C GLN A 169 17.81 -11.85 7.29
N GLU A 170 19.10 -11.74 6.98
CA GLU A 170 19.87 -10.50 7.18
C GLU A 170 19.41 -9.36 6.27
N ILE A 171 18.97 -9.67 5.04
CA ILE A 171 18.40 -8.68 4.12
C ILE A 171 17.04 -8.23 4.64
N GLU A 172 16.16 -9.16 4.97
CA GLU A 172 14.82 -8.88 5.52
C GLU A 172 14.92 -8.03 6.80
N ALA A 173 15.73 -8.45 7.77
CA ALA A 173 15.92 -7.70 9.01
C ALA A 173 16.50 -6.30 8.77
N TRP A 174 17.39 -6.14 7.78
CA TRP A 174 17.92 -4.82 7.41
C TRP A 174 16.84 -3.96 6.74
N VAL A 175 16.06 -4.52 5.82
CA VAL A 175 14.95 -3.83 5.14
C VAL A 175 13.91 -3.36 6.15
N ASP A 176 13.45 -4.23 7.03
CA ASP A 176 12.47 -3.91 8.07
C ASP A 176 12.98 -2.78 8.97
N ALA A 177 14.22 -2.89 9.45
CA ALA A 177 14.81 -1.85 10.30
C ALA A 177 14.98 -0.50 9.59
N ARG A 178 15.17 -0.49 8.26
CA ARG A 178 15.23 0.76 7.46
C ARG A 178 13.85 1.34 7.21
N ILE A 179 12.85 0.49 6.96
CA ILE A 179 11.46 0.92 6.82
C ILE A 179 11.01 1.58 8.13
N ASP A 180 11.22 0.92 9.27
CA ASP A 180 10.84 1.45 10.59
C ASP A 180 11.52 2.79 10.92
N GLU A 181 12.79 2.98 10.51
CA GLU A 181 13.51 4.22 10.74
C GLU A 181 12.98 5.39 9.89
N LEU A 182 12.58 5.10 8.65
CA LEU A 182 12.09 6.08 7.68
C LEU A 182 10.58 6.28 7.73
N ASP A 183 9.85 5.38 8.39
CA ASP A 183 8.41 5.48 8.55
C ASP A 183 8.02 6.73 9.34
N GLY A 184 6.94 7.38 8.89
CA GLY A 184 6.44 8.61 9.51
C GLY A 184 7.36 9.84 9.41
N GLN A 185 8.52 9.77 8.76
CA GLN A 185 9.37 10.93 8.54
C GLN A 185 8.74 11.85 7.47
N PRO A 186 8.34 13.09 7.82
CA PRO A 186 7.76 14.00 6.84
C PRO A 186 8.84 14.47 5.86
N CYS A 187 8.42 14.84 4.65
CA CYS A 187 9.34 15.46 3.71
C CYS A 187 9.93 16.76 4.30
N PRO A 188 11.24 17.02 4.11
CA PRO A 188 11.85 18.24 4.59
C PRO A 188 11.18 19.45 3.92
N GLY A 189 10.58 20.33 4.74
CA GLY A 189 9.80 21.48 4.28
C GLY A 189 8.27 21.30 4.38
N SER A 190 7.78 20.08 4.65
CA SER A 190 6.35 19.76 4.84
C SER A 190 5.82 20.11 6.23
N ARG A 191 6.21 21.27 6.77
CA ARG A 191 5.49 21.84 7.91
C ARG A 191 4.09 22.18 7.43
N LEU A 192 3.14 21.29 7.69
CA LEU A 192 1.79 21.72 8.03
C LEU A 192 1.97 22.81 9.08
N ALA A 193 1.71 24.06 8.69
CA ALA A 193 1.48 25.08 9.68
C ALA A 193 0.44 24.48 10.64
N PRO A 194 0.67 24.47 11.96
CA PRO A 194 -0.40 24.10 12.87
C PRO A 194 -1.62 24.96 12.50
N PRO A 195 -2.85 24.41 12.52
CA PRO A 195 -4.03 25.24 12.31
C PRO A 195 -3.86 26.43 13.26
N ALA A 196 -3.78 27.64 12.70
CA ALA A 196 -3.67 28.83 13.51
C ALA A 196 -4.82 28.75 14.52
N ASP A 197 -4.50 28.71 15.81
CA ASP A 197 -5.47 28.93 16.87
C ASP A 197 -6.25 30.16 16.46
N ILE A 198 -7.51 29.96 16.05
CA ILE A 198 -8.44 31.06 15.85
C ILE A 198 -8.66 31.58 17.27
N PRO A 199 -8.22 32.80 17.62
CA PRO A 199 -8.58 33.34 18.92
C PRO A 199 -10.11 33.46 18.93
N ASP A 200 -10.74 32.71 19.82
CA ASP A 200 -12.13 32.86 20.23
C ASP A 200 -12.27 34.25 20.87
N GLY A 201 -12.41 35.27 20.02
CA GLY A 201 -12.68 36.64 20.43
C GLY A 201 -14.18 36.79 20.65
N PRO A 202 -14.65 37.07 21.88
CA PRO A 202 -16.07 37.24 22.11
C PRO A 202 -16.59 38.49 21.41
N SER A 203 -17.65 38.30 20.63
CA SER A 203 -18.52 39.37 20.12
C SER A 203 -18.99 40.25 21.28
N GLY A 204 -18.45 41.46 21.37
CA GLY A 204 -18.94 42.53 22.22
C GLY A 204 -19.49 43.65 21.36
N GLU A 205 -20.78 43.58 21.01
CA GLU A 205 -21.57 44.74 20.60
C GLU A 205 -21.80 45.63 21.83
N GLY A 206 -21.58 46.94 21.66
CA GLY A 206 -21.80 47.94 22.70
C GLY A 206 -21.52 49.33 22.15
N SER A 207 -22.45 49.85 21.35
CA SER A 207 -22.56 51.26 21.01
C SER A 207 -22.77 52.09 22.29
N ASP A 208 -22.05 53.19 22.46
CA ASP A 208 -22.63 54.39 23.07
C ASP A 208 -21.87 55.66 22.65
N GLU A 209 -22.66 56.69 22.40
CA GLU A 209 -22.32 58.04 21.94
C GLU A 209 -21.59 58.84 23.04
N GLY A 210 -20.76 59.81 22.64
CA GLY A 210 -20.14 60.73 23.58
C GLY A 210 -19.29 61.80 22.93
N SER A 211 -19.94 62.93 22.65
CA SER A 211 -19.47 64.16 21.99
C SER A 211 -18.14 64.80 22.45
N ASP A 212 -17.65 65.63 21.53
CA ASP A 212 -16.96 66.93 21.73
C ASP A 212 -15.57 66.96 22.38
N ALA A 213 -14.55 67.23 21.55
CA ALA A 213 -13.88 68.54 21.53
C ALA A 213 -12.61 68.50 20.64
N LEU A 214 -12.52 69.45 19.70
CA LEU A 214 -11.30 69.89 19.01
C LEU A 214 -11.04 71.36 19.40
N PRO A 215 -9.86 71.94 19.10
CA PRO A 215 -8.52 71.78 19.69
C PRO A 215 -8.06 73.13 20.29
N PRO A 216 -6.78 73.32 20.68
CA PRO A 216 -5.85 74.03 19.79
C PRO A 216 -4.42 73.41 19.82
N ASP A 217 -3.69 73.38 18.70
CA ASP A 217 -2.82 74.45 18.17
C ASP A 217 -1.62 74.75 19.10
N GLU A 218 -0.45 74.15 18.84
CA GLU A 218 0.85 74.80 19.09
C GLU A 218 1.99 74.10 18.34
N GLU A 219 2.36 74.75 17.23
CA GLU A 219 3.70 75.07 16.68
C GLU A 219 4.84 74.01 16.65
N PRO A 220 5.47 73.79 15.47
CA PRO A 220 6.72 73.04 15.31
C PRO A 220 7.96 73.98 15.27
N PRO A 221 9.15 73.47 14.89
CA PRO A 221 10.32 73.07 15.68
C PRO A 221 11.41 74.19 15.78
N PRO A 222 12.67 73.92 16.19
CA PRO A 222 13.68 73.79 15.12
C PRO A 222 14.88 72.85 15.38
N LEU A 223 15.39 72.32 14.25
CA LEU A 223 16.72 71.79 13.88
C LEU A 223 17.41 70.71 14.74
#